data_AF-A0A962Z8M0-F1
#
_entry.id   AF-A0A962Z8M0-F1
#
_cell.length_a   1.000
_cell.length_b   1.000
_cell.length_c   1.000
_cell.angle_alpha   90.00
_cell.angle_beta   90.00
_cell.angle_gamma   90.00
#
_symmetry.space_group_name_H-M   'P 1'
#
loop_
_entity.id
_entity.type
_entity.pdbx_description
1 polymer ?
#
loop_
_entity_poly.entity_id
_entity_poly.type
_entity_poly.pdbx_seq_one_letter_code
_entity_poly.pdbx_strand_id
1 'polypeptide(L)'
;DMLRLAPGPVSVTGEVTTGRLVLETTELVDAGDDLYRTRRRLMSHGTIQIVLVLDSFGSLLTSPRITPVGAVELDTFTENADEITDRISDAIEELSDREVLDDDRVELTVRTGLRQAMGLPKFKRPIIDIQIIRLSPDTLDAGADKKKGAA
;
A
#
# COMPACT_ATOMS: atom_id res chain seq x y z
N ASP A 1 31.89 -9.90 -16.01
CA ASP A 1 32.92 -10.91 -16.31
C ASP A 1 34.28 -10.28 -16.49
N MET A 2 35.33 -10.97 -16.06
CA MET A 2 36.73 -10.56 -16.21
C MET A 2 37.42 -11.45 -17.25
N LEU A 3 37.84 -10.84 -18.36
CA LEU A 3 38.49 -11.51 -19.48
C LEU A 3 40.00 -11.29 -19.47
N ARG A 4 40.76 -12.37 -19.62
CA ARG A 4 42.20 -12.31 -19.90
C ARG A 4 42.40 -12.32 -21.41
N LEU A 5 43.00 -11.25 -21.92
CA LEU A 5 43.29 -11.09 -23.35
C LEU A 5 44.70 -11.57 -23.71
N ALA A 6 45.65 -11.43 -22.79
CA ALA A 6 47.03 -11.87 -22.93
C ALA A 6 47.71 -11.96 -21.55
N PRO A 7 48.85 -12.66 -21.43
CA PRO A 7 49.38 -13.62 -22.40
C PRO A 7 48.56 -14.92 -22.43
N GLY A 8 48.55 -15.59 -23.60
CA GLY A 8 47.80 -16.82 -23.83
C GLY A 8 46.43 -16.60 -24.51
N PRO A 9 45.64 -17.67 -24.68
CA PRO A 9 44.34 -17.61 -25.35
C PRO A 9 43.30 -16.85 -24.52
N VAL A 10 42.42 -16.13 -25.22
CA VAL A 10 41.32 -15.37 -24.60
C VAL A 10 40.45 -16.31 -23.78
N SER A 11 40.28 -15.99 -22.51
CA SER A 11 39.47 -16.79 -21.58
C SER A 11 38.81 -15.91 -20.52
N VAL A 12 37.60 -16.29 -20.11
CA VAL A 12 36.95 -15.72 -18.92
C VAL A 12 37.65 -16.29 -17.70
N THR A 13 38.23 -15.42 -16.89
CA THR A 13 39.04 -15.80 -15.72
C THR A 13 38.32 -15.66 -14.40
N GLY A 14 37.15 -15.03 -14.41
CA GLY A 14 36.32 -14.88 -13.24
C GLY A 14 35.23 -13.85 -13.46
N GLU A 15 34.54 -13.54 -12.37
CA GLU A 15 33.53 -12.50 -12.29
C GLU A 15 33.97 -11.44 -11.27
N VAL A 16 33.49 -10.22 -11.47
CA VAL A 16 33.74 -9.10 -10.56
C VAL A 16 32.39 -8.51 -10.18
N THR A 17 32.28 -8.01 -8.95
CA THR A 17 31.06 -7.34 -8.50
C THR A 17 30.84 -6.08 -9.33
N THR A 18 29.73 -6.04 -10.06
CA THR A 18 29.29 -4.89 -10.84
C THR A 18 27.88 -4.50 -10.42
N GLY A 19 27.57 -3.21 -10.44
CA GLY A 19 26.26 -2.69 -10.07
C GLY A 19 26.01 -1.32 -10.67
N ARG A 20 24.83 -0.77 -10.41
CA ARG A 20 24.49 0.62 -10.75
C ARG A 20 24.38 1.39 -9.45
N LEU A 21 25.10 2.48 -9.33
CA LEU A 21 24.94 3.42 -8.23
C LEU A 21 24.15 4.63 -8.70
N VAL A 22 23.34 5.19 -7.80
CA VAL A 22 22.57 6.41 -8.02
C VAL A 22 22.99 7.43 -6.97
N LEU A 23 23.16 8.68 -7.38
CA LEU A 23 23.36 9.78 -6.45
C LEU A 23 22.00 10.18 -5.86
N GLU A 24 21.82 9.91 -4.57
CA GLU A 24 20.64 10.29 -3.82
C GLU A 24 21.02 11.32 -2.76
N THR A 25 20.54 12.56 -2.95
CA THR A 25 20.84 13.73 -2.09
C THR A 25 22.34 14.02 -1.99
N THR A 26 23.06 13.31 -1.11
CA THR A 26 24.49 13.47 -0.84
C THR A 26 25.26 12.14 -0.87
N GLU A 27 24.57 11.00 -1.04
CA GLU A 27 25.18 9.67 -0.93
C GLU A 27 24.96 8.88 -2.23
N LEU A 28 25.92 7.99 -2.54
CA LEU A 28 25.76 7.01 -3.62
C LEU A 28 25.10 5.76 -3.05
N VAL A 29 23.91 5.44 -3.54
CA VAL A 29 23.14 4.25 -3.16
C VAL A 29 23.08 3.25 -4.30
N ASP A 30 22.94 1.96 -4.00
CA ASP A 30 22.71 0.96 -5.04
C ASP A 30 21.35 1.21 -5.72
N ALA A 31 21.29 1.14 -7.05
CA ALA A 31 20.03 1.29 -7.79
C ALA A 31 19.03 0.17 -7.47
N GLY A 32 19.52 -0.95 -6.93
CA GLY A 32 18.78 -2.07 -6.40
C GLY A 32 18.22 -1.84 -5.00
N ASP A 33 18.66 -0.79 -4.30
CA ASP A 33 18.25 -0.49 -2.93
C ASP A 33 16.72 -0.27 -2.82
N ASP A 34 16.10 -0.91 -1.83
CA ASP A 34 14.65 -0.90 -1.64
C ASP A 34 14.10 0.48 -1.29
N LEU A 35 14.87 1.29 -0.54
CA LEU A 35 14.47 2.66 -0.21
C LEU A 35 14.46 3.54 -1.46
N TYR A 36 15.51 3.44 -2.28
CA TYR A 36 15.58 4.17 -3.55
C TYR A 36 14.44 3.75 -4.49
N ARG A 37 14.17 2.45 -4.62
CA ARG A 37 13.06 1.92 -5.43
C ARG A 37 11.70 2.40 -4.94
N THR A 38 11.49 2.42 -3.63
CA THR A 38 10.25 2.89 -3.01
C THR A 38 10.03 4.38 -3.28
N ARG A 39 11.06 5.21 -3.06
CA ARG A 39 11.00 6.65 -3.38
C ARG A 39 10.71 6.88 -4.87
N ARG A 40 11.39 6.16 -5.76
CA ARG A 40 11.15 6.26 -7.20
C ARG A 40 9.71 5.91 -7.57
N ARG A 41 9.14 4.89 -6.93
CA ARG A 41 7.74 4.48 -7.13
C ARG A 41 6.76 5.53 -6.59
N LEU A 42 7.00 6.07 -5.39
CA LEU A 42 6.20 7.16 -4.82
C LEU A 42 6.19 8.39 -5.74
N MET A 43 7.35 8.82 -6.24
CA MET A 43 7.47 9.97 -7.15
C MET A 43 6.71 9.77 -8.47
N SER A 44 6.64 8.53 -8.97
CA SER A 44 6.05 8.24 -10.29
C SER A 44 4.57 7.87 -10.24
N HIS A 45 4.10 7.29 -9.14
CA HIS A 45 2.75 6.75 -9.06
C HIS A 45 1.94 7.24 -7.87
N GLY A 46 2.57 7.97 -6.93
CA GLY A 46 1.95 8.37 -5.68
C GLY A 46 1.65 7.21 -4.73
N THR A 47 0.88 7.53 -3.70
CA THR A 47 0.40 6.58 -2.69
C THR A 47 -1.08 6.76 -2.41
N ILE A 48 -1.73 5.71 -1.93
CA ILE A 48 -3.13 5.74 -1.48
C ILE A 48 -3.14 5.06 -0.12
N GLN A 49 -3.56 5.82 0.89
CA GLN A 49 -3.71 5.33 2.25
C GLN A 49 -5.17 4.97 2.50
N ILE A 50 -5.41 3.84 3.14
CA ILE A 50 -6.75 3.39 3.53
C ILE A 50 -6.70 3.03 5.00
N VAL A 51 -7.67 3.53 5.77
CA VAL A 51 -7.85 3.16 7.17
C VAL A 51 -9.19 2.45 7.30
N LEU A 52 -9.16 1.26 7.86
CA LEU A 52 -10.30 0.40 8.14
C LEU A 52 -10.41 0.22 9.65
N VAL A 53 -11.61 0.41 10.19
CA VAL A 53 -11.90 0.15 11.59
C VAL A 53 -12.91 -0.99 11.63
N LEU A 54 -12.45 -2.15 12.09
CA LEU A 54 -13.24 -3.36 12.21
C LEU A 54 -13.50 -3.66 13.69
N ASP A 55 -14.60 -4.34 13.97
CA ASP A 55 -14.80 -4.96 15.28
C ASP A 55 -14.09 -6.33 15.38
N SER A 56 -14.30 -7.02 16.51
CA SER A 56 -13.77 -8.36 16.74
C SER A 56 -14.37 -9.44 15.83
N PHE A 57 -15.50 -9.17 15.18
CA PHE A 57 -16.19 -10.10 14.27
C PHE A 57 -15.89 -9.79 12.79
N GLY A 58 -15.19 -8.68 12.51
CA GLY A 58 -14.85 -8.24 11.16
C GLY A 58 -15.86 -7.30 10.51
N SER A 59 -16.86 -6.82 11.24
CA SER A 59 -17.77 -5.80 10.75
C SER A 59 -17.11 -4.42 10.76
N LEU A 60 -17.37 -3.62 9.72
CA LEU A 60 -16.92 -2.23 9.65
C LEU A 60 -17.68 -1.38 10.68
N LEU A 61 -16.92 -0.72 11.57
CA LEU A 61 -17.47 0.20 12.56
C LEU A 61 -17.68 1.61 12.00
N THR A 62 -17.01 1.93 10.90
CA THR A 62 -17.13 3.19 10.19
C THR A 62 -16.74 3.00 8.73
N SER A 63 -17.20 3.91 7.87
CA SER A 63 -16.84 3.92 6.45
C SER A 63 -15.32 4.01 6.28
N PRO A 64 -14.72 3.21 5.38
CA PRO A 64 -13.30 3.28 5.06
C PRO A 64 -12.83 4.70 4.77
N ARG A 65 -11.75 5.14 5.41
CA ARG A 65 -11.15 6.44 5.11
C ARG A 65 -10.05 6.27 4.08
N ILE A 66 -10.23 6.86 2.91
CA ILE A 66 -9.28 6.76 1.79
C ILE A 66 -8.63 8.12 1.56
N THR A 67 -7.31 8.15 1.44
CA THR A 67 -6.53 9.37 1.21
C THR A 67 -5.50 9.14 0.11
N PRO A 68 -5.79 9.59 -1.12
CA PRO A 68 -4.82 9.56 -2.21
C PRO A 68 -3.84 10.74 -2.10
N VAL A 69 -2.54 10.45 -2.25
CA VAL A 69 -1.47 11.47 -2.27
C VAL A 69 -0.65 11.27 -3.54
N GLY A 70 -0.81 12.19 -4.50
CA GLY A 70 -0.11 12.15 -5.79
C GLY A 70 -0.48 10.96 -6.69
N ALA A 71 -1.48 10.15 -6.30
CA ALA A 71 -1.86 8.94 -7.01
C ALA A 71 -2.98 9.15 -8.04
N VAL A 72 -3.89 10.09 -7.80
CA VAL A 72 -5.03 10.45 -8.66
C VAL A 72 -5.31 11.94 -8.56
N GLU A 73 -6.08 12.49 -9.49
CA GLU A 73 -6.58 13.87 -9.39
C GLU A 73 -7.61 13.95 -8.26
N LEU A 74 -7.44 14.93 -7.36
CA LEU A 74 -8.23 15.01 -6.13
C LEU A 74 -9.69 15.34 -6.41
N ASP A 75 -9.97 16.18 -7.41
CA ASP A 75 -11.34 16.57 -7.77
C ASP A 75 -12.13 15.35 -8.26
N THR A 76 -11.56 14.59 -9.21
CA THR A 76 -12.15 13.34 -9.70
C THR A 76 -12.34 12.31 -8.59
N PHE A 77 -11.39 12.21 -7.66
CA PHE A 77 -11.55 11.32 -6.51
C PHE A 77 -12.70 11.77 -5.62
N THR A 78 -12.79 13.06 -5.32
CA THR A 78 -13.82 13.63 -4.41
C THR A 78 -15.22 13.43 -4.96
N GLU A 79 -15.40 13.57 -6.27
CA GLU A 79 -16.69 13.33 -6.95
C GLU A 79 -17.19 11.88 -6.82
N ASN A 80 -16.28 10.91 -6.71
CA ASN A 80 -16.59 9.48 -6.67
C ASN A 80 -16.28 8.85 -5.30
N ALA A 81 -15.95 9.66 -4.29
CA ALA A 81 -15.40 9.16 -3.02
C ALA A 81 -16.38 8.23 -2.30
N ASP A 82 -17.66 8.59 -2.26
CA ASP A 82 -18.71 7.80 -1.63
C ASP A 82 -18.88 6.46 -2.34
N GLU A 83 -19.01 6.45 -3.68
CA GLU A 83 -19.14 5.21 -4.48
C GLU A 83 -17.93 4.28 -4.32
N ILE A 84 -16.71 4.84 -4.25
CA ILE A 84 -15.50 4.05 -4.01
C ILE A 84 -15.53 3.43 -2.61
N THR A 85 -15.97 4.20 -1.62
CA THR A 85 -16.04 3.77 -0.23
C THR A 85 -17.09 2.69 -0.03
N ASP A 86 -18.26 2.85 -0.65
CA ASP A 86 -19.34 1.87 -0.64
C ASP A 86 -18.88 0.55 -1.27
N ARG A 87 -18.28 0.59 -2.47
CA ARG A 87 -17.74 -0.61 -3.13
C ARG A 87 -16.71 -1.37 -2.29
N ILE A 88 -15.86 -0.65 -1.55
CA ILE A 88 -14.87 -1.29 -0.68
C ILE A 88 -15.55 -1.90 0.54
N SER A 89 -16.57 -1.22 1.08
CA SER A 89 -17.35 -1.73 2.21
C SER A 89 -18.09 -3.00 1.81
N ASP A 90 -18.81 -2.98 0.68
CA ASP A 90 -19.49 -4.14 0.10
C ASP A 90 -18.53 -5.31 -0.10
N ALA A 91 -17.34 -5.05 -0.66
CA ALA A 91 -16.34 -6.10 -0.89
C ALA A 91 -15.82 -6.73 0.42
N ILE A 92 -15.76 -5.98 1.52
CA ILE A 92 -15.43 -6.52 2.84
C ILE A 92 -16.60 -7.33 3.39
N GLU A 93 -17.84 -6.85 3.24
CA GLU A 93 -19.06 -7.53 3.70
C GLU A 93 -19.34 -8.83 2.94
N GLU A 94 -18.88 -8.96 1.69
CA GLU A 94 -18.95 -10.20 0.92
C GLU A 94 -17.96 -11.29 1.39
N LEU A 95 -16.98 -10.95 2.24
CA LEU A 95 -16.07 -11.94 2.81
C LEU A 95 -16.80 -12.89 3.76
N SER A 96 -16.41 -14.15 3.76
CA SER A 96 -16.88 -15.08 4.78
C SER A 96 -16.36 -14.70 6.18
N ASP A 97 -17.09 -15.10 7.23
CA ASP A 97 -16.69 -14.87 8.64
C ASP A 97 -15.24 -15.30 8.93
N ARG A 98 -14.75 -16.33 8.23
CA ARG A 98 -13.37 -16.81 8.38
C ARG A 98 -12.37 -15.91 7.67
N GLU A 99 -12.73 -15.40 6.49
CA GLU A 99 -11.85 -14.53 5.68
C GLU A 99 -11.76 -13.13 6.25
N VAL A 100 -12.85 -12.58 6.80
CA VAL A 100 -12.87 -11.22 7.34
C VAL A 100 -12.04 -11.09 8.63
N LEU A 101 -11.73 -12.21 9.30
CA LEU A 101 -10.83 -12.28 10.46
C LEU A 101 -9.35 -12.40 10.08
N ASP A 102 -9.05 -12.63 8.80
CA ASP A 102 -7.69 -12.71 8.26
C ASP A 102 -7.31 -11.35 7.64
N ASP A 103 -6.44 -10.60 8.30
CA ASP A 103 -6.03 -9.26 7.87
C ASP A 103 -5.38 -9.27 6.48
N ASP A 104 -4.61 -10.31 6.13
CA ASP A 104 -4.00 -10.43 4.80
C ASP A 104 -5.08 -10.59 3.72
N ARG A 105 -6.15 -11.31 4.06
CA ARG A 105 -7.27 -11.54 3.16
C ARG A 105 -8.10 -10.27 2.97
N VAL A 106 -8.38 -9.55 4.05
CA VAL A 106 -9.04 -8.24 4.01
C VAL A 106 -8.21 -7.26 3.19
N GLU A 107 -6.89 -7.20 3.42
CA GLU A 107 -5.98 -6.31 2.69
C GLU A 107 -6.02 -6.59 1.18
N LEU A 108 -5.96 -7.87 0.78
CA LEU A 108 -6.01 -8.26 -0.63
C LEU A 108 -7.35 -7.87 -1.29
N THR A 109 -8.46 -8.10 -0.60
CA THR A 109 -9.81 -7.78 -1.08
C THR A 109 -9.96 -6.27 -1.26
N VAL A 110 -9.58 -5.49 -0.25
CA VAL A 110 -9.65 -4.02 -0.28
C VAL A 110 -8.75 -3.46 -1.36
N ARG A 111 -7.52 -3.98 -1.51
CA ARG A 111 -6.59 -3.57 -2.56
C ARG A 111 -7.17 -3.83 -3.95
N THR A 112 -7.85 -4.96 -4.14
CA THR A 112 -8.48 -5.33 -5.41
C THR A 112 -9.69 -4.45 -5.69
N GLY A 113 -10.59 -4.30 -4.71
CA GLY A 113 -11.78 -3.45 -4.77
C GLY A 113 -11.44 -2.00 -5.05
N LEU A 114 -10.46 -1.43 -4.35
CA LEU A 114 -9.99 -0.06 -4.58
C LEU A 114 -9.49 0.14 -6.02
N ARG A 115 -8.68 -0.79 -6.54
CA ARG A 115 -8.17 -0.68 -7.92
C ARG A 115 -9.29 -0.73 -8.95
N GLN A 116 -10.30 -1.55 -8.73
CA GLN A 116 -11.46 -1.67 -9.60
C GLN A 116 -12.35 -0.43 -9.51
N ALA A 117 -12.69 0.01 -8.30
CA ALA A 117 -13.55 1.16 -8.06
C ALA A 117 -12.99 2.46 -8.64
N MET A 118 -11.66 2.66 -8.58
CA MET A 118 -11.00 3.82 -9.18
C MET A 118 -10.64 3.65 -10.66
N GLY A 119 -10.94 2.51 -11.28
CA GLY A 119 -10.61 2.25 -12.68
C GLY A 119 -9.11 2.39 -13.01
N LEU A 120 -8.22 2.06 -12.07
CA LEU A 120 -6.79 2.38 -12.21
C LEU A 120 -6.13 1.63 -13.38
N PRO A 121 -5.52 2.34 -14.35
CA PRO A 121 -4.83 1.70 -15.47
C PRO A 121 -3.69 0.78 -15.00
N LYS A 122 -3.38 -0.27 -15.78
CA LYS A 122 -2.30 -1.24 -15.45
C LYS A 122 -0.91 -0.60 -15.29
N PHE A 123 -0.68 0.52 -15.97
CA PHE A 123 0.56 1.28 -15.89
C PHE A 123 0.62 2.23 -14.69
N LYS A 124 -0.53 2.54 -14.04
CA LYS A 124 -0.58 3.34 -12.82
C LYS A 124 -0.57 2.43 -11.60
N ARG A 125 0.57 2.37 -10.91
CA ARG A 125 0.84 1.45 -9.80
C ARG A 125 1.16 2.18 -8.50
N PRO A 126 0.20 2.96 -7.95
CA PRO A 126 0.40 3.59 -6.65
C PRO A 126 0.78 2.55 -5.60
N ILE A 127 1.53 2.98 -4.60
CA ILE A 127 1.67 2.20 -3.38
C ILE A 127 0.34 2.33 -2.64
N ILE A 128 -0.25 1.19 -2.27
CA ILE A 128 -1.51 1.15 -1.53
C ILE A 128 -1.14 0.65 -0.14
N ASP A 129 -1.33 1.51 0.85
CA ASP A 129 -1.05 1.24 2.26
C ASP A 129 -2.38 1.13 3.00
N ILE A 130 -2.64 -0.04 3.60
CA ILE A 130 -3.91 -0.36 4.23
C ILE A 130 -3.64 -0.60 5.71
N GLN A 131 -4.30 0.18 6.56
CA GLN A 131 -4.21 0.07 8.00
C GLN A 131 -5.53 -0.47 8.54
N ILE A 132 -5.46 -1.63 9.17
CA ILE A 132 -6.60 -2.29 9.81
C ILE A 132 -6.49 -2.08 11.30
N ILE A 133 -7.52 -1.50 11.90
CA ILE A 133 -7.65 -1.29 13.34
C ILE A 133 -8.81 -2.14 13.81
N ARG A 134 -8.52 -3.15 14.66
CA ARG A 134 -9.55 -3.98 15.28
C ARG A 134 -9.86 -3.50 16.68
N LEU A 135 -11.13 -3.17 16.93
CA LEU A 135 -11.61 -2.75 18.25
C LEU A 135 -12.33 -3.91 18.93
N SER A 136 -11.88 -4.24 20.13
CA SER A 136 -12.61 -5.14 21.02
C SER A 136 -13.76 -4.41 21.71
N PRO A 137 -14.81 -5.13 22.15
CA PRO A 137 -15.93 -4.56 22.90
C PRO A 137 -15.48 -3.67 24.08
N ASP A 138 -14.50 -4.16 24.84
CA ASP A 138 -13.93 -3.44 25.99
C ASP A 138 -13.34 -2.07 25.62
N THR A 139 -12.83 -1.92 24.40
CA THR A 139 -12.22 -0.68 23.90
C THR A 139 -13.28 0.31 23.43
N LEU A 140 -14.42 -0.17 22.92
CA LEU A 140 -15.54 0.66 22.48
C LEU A 140 -16.24 1.33 23.67
N ASP A 141 -16.42 0.59 24.77
CA ASP A 141 -17.05 1.08 25.99
C ASP A 141 -16.18 2.15 26.70
N ALA A 142 -14.86 1.95 26.74
CA ALA A 142 -13.91 2.91 27.31
C ALA A 142 -13.89 4.27 26.58
N GLY A 143 -14.24 4.29 25.28
CA GLY A 143 -14.35 5.52 24.48
C GLY A 143 -15.66 6.28 24.70
N ALA A 144 -16.76 5.55 24.95
CA ALA A 144 -18.09 6.14 25.16
C ALA A 144 -18.18 6.95 26.47
N ASP A 145 -17.51 6.50 27.53
CA ASP A 145 -17.48 7.21 28.82
C ASP A 145 -16.73 8.55 28.77
N LYS A 146 -15.68 8.67 27.94
CA LYS A 146 -14.92 9.94 27.80
C LYS A 146 -15.71 11.03 27.07
N LYS A 147 -16.65 10.70 26.19
CA LYS A 147 -17.49 11.70 25.51
C LYS A 147 -18.56 12.32 26.41
N LYS A 148 -18.97 11.66 27.50
CA LYS A 148 -19.98 12.18 28.44
C LYS A 148 -19.41 13.17 29.47
N GLY A 149 -18.09 13.22 29.67
CA GLY A 149 -17.44 14.12 30.63
C GLY A 149 -16.95 15.46 30.06
N ALA A 150 -17.15 15.71 28.76
CA ALA A 150 -16.65 16.91 28.07
C ALA A 150 -17.78 17.81 27.50
N ALA A 151 -19.03 17.59 27.94
CA ALA A 151 -20.19 18.42 27.62
C ALA A 151 -20.64 19.22 28.84
#